data_AF-A0AAE0RDG7-F1
#
_entry.id   AF-A0AAE0RDG7-F1
#
_cell.length_a   1.000
_cell.length_b   1.000
_cell.length_c   1.000
_cell.angle_alpha   90.00
_cell.angle_beta   90.00
_cell.angle_gamma   90.00
#
_symmetry.space_group_name_H-M   'P 1'
#
loop_
_entity.id
_entity.type
_entity.pdbx_description
1 polymer ?
#
loop_
_entity_poly.entity_id
_entity_poly.type
_entity_poly.pdbx_seq_one_letter_code
_entity_poly.pdbx_strand_id
1 'polypeptide(L)'
;MNQPTDGDPVRPGVAMTDLATGLYAQGAVMAGLLQRQKTGRGLHIDCNLLSSQVACLTHIAANFLNAGQEARRWGTAHESIVPYQGLAQDPSSGSFVDLGIELTTF
;
A
#
# COMPACT_ATOMS: atom_id res chain seq x y z
N MET A 1 -1.23 9.13 -2.00
CA MET A 1 -0.27 9.24 -3.12
C MET A 1 -0.92 9.11 -4.50
N ASN A 2 -2.10 9.68 -4.74
CA ASN A 2 -2.68 9.78 -6.08
C ASN A 2 -3.70 10.93 -6.12
N GLN A 3 -3.38 11.96 -6.91
CA GLN A 3 -4.23 13.05 -7.40
C GLN A 3 -4.73 14.13 -6.42
N PRO A 4 -5.05 15.34 -6.94
CA PRO A 4 -5.84 16.33 -6.21
C PRO A 4 -7.12 15.70 -5.66
N THR A 5 -7.59 16.23 -4.54
CA THR A 5 -8.78 15.76 -3.80
C THR A 5 -10.02 15.63 -4.69
N ASP A 6 -10.12 16.43 -5.76
CA ASP A 6 -11.26 16.53 -6.68
C ASP A 6 -11.03 15.93 -8.08
N GLY A 7 -9.98 15.12 -8.28
CA GLY A 7 -9.67 14.50 -9.59
C GLY A 7 -10.37 13.17 -9.87
N ASP A 8 -10.66 12.88 -11.15
CA ASP A 8 -11.17 11.58 -11.62
C ASP A 8 -10.24 10.42 -11.25
N PRO A 9 -10.72 9.22 -10.93
CA PRO A 9 -9.86 8.08 -10.60
C PRO A 9 -8.82 7.77 -11.67
N VAL A 10 -7.54 7.89 -11.32
CA VAL A 10 -6.43 7.37 -12.14
C VAL A 10 -5.90 6.06 -11.62
N ARG A 11 -5.43 5.25 -12.57
CA ARG A 11 -4.64 4.05 -12.27
C ARG A 11 -3.28 4.49 -11.72
N PRO A 12 -2.75 3.79 -10.70
CA PRO A 12 -1.37 3.98 -10.27
C PRO A 12 -0.41 3.80 -11.45
N GLY A 13 0.68 4.58 -11.48
CA GLY A 13 1.67 4.53 -12.59
C GLY A 13 2.47 3.22 -12.66
N VAL A 14 2.31 2.33 -11.69
CA VAL A 14 2.93 1.01 -11.61
C VAL A 14 1.85 -0.02 -11.32
N ALA A 15 2.04 -1.24 -11.82
CA ALA A 15 1.16 -2.38 -11.57
C ALA A 15 1.27 -2.88 -10.11
N MET A 16 0.83 -2.04 -9.16
CA MET A 16 0.93 -2.29 -7.72
C MET A 16 0.26 -3.60 -7.31
N THR A 17 -0.89 -3.91 -7.91
CA THR A 17 -1.64 -5.14 -7.64
C THR A 17 -0.84 -6.38 -8.04
N ASP A 18 -0.17 -6.34 -9.19
CA ASP A 18 0.63 -7.46 -9.69
C ASP A 18 1.86 -7.67 -8.83
N LEU A 19 2.55 -6.59 -8.44
CA LEU A 19 3.70 -6.65 -7.55
C LEU A 19 3.33 -7.21 -6.17
N ALA A 20 2.23 -6.73 -5.58
CA ALA A 20 1.75 -7.24 -4.30
C ALA A 20 1.40 -8.73 -4.39
N THR A 21 0.71 -9.15 -5.46
CA THR A 21 0.35 -10.55 -5.68
C THR A 21 1.58 -11.43 -5.84
N GLY A 22 2.60 -10.95 -6.56
CA GLY A 22 3.88 -11.65 -6.70
C GLY A 22 4.59 -11.84 -5.35
N LEU A 23 4.59 -10.82 -4.50
CA LEU A 23 5.18 -10.90 -3.15
C LEU A 23 4.41 -11.89 -2.25
N TYR A 24 3.08 -11.89 -2.30
CA TYR A 24 2.27 -12.88 -1.57
C TYR A 24 2.52 -14.31 -2.08
N ALA A 25 2.58 -14.50 -3.40
CA ALA A 25 2.87 -15.79 -4.01
C ALA A 25 4.25 -16.32 -3.60
N GLN A 26 5.28 -15.45 -3.62
CA GLN A 26 6.62 -15.79 -3.15
C GLN A 26 6.60 -16.25 -1.68
N GLY A 27 5.93 -15.49 -0.80
CA GLY A 27 5.76 -15.84 0.60
C GLY A 27 5.10 -17.20 0.80
N ALA A 28 4.01 -17.46 0.07
CA ALA A 28 3.29 -18.73 0.12
C ALA A 28 4.15 -19.91 -0.36
N VAL A 29 4.97 -19.73 -1.41
CA VAL A 29 5.91 -20.75 -1.90
C VAL A 29 6.96 -21.07 -0.83
N MET A 30 7.56 -20.05 -0.20
CA MET A 30 8.54 -20.26 0.87
C MET A 30 7.93 -21.02 2.06
N ALA A 31 6.72 -20.65 2.47
CA ALA A 31 5.98 -21.35 3.53
C ALA A 31 5.68 -22.81 3.14
N GLY A 32 5.30 -23.05 1.88
CA GLY A 32 5.03 -24.39 1.37
C GLY A 32 6.27 -25.29 1.30
N LEU A 33 7.43 -24.74 0.94
CA LEU A 33 8.70 -25.47 0.99
C LEU A 33 9.06 -25.85 2.44
N LEU A 34 8.86 -24.94 3.40
CA LEU A 34 9.09 -25.22 4.81
C LEU A 34 8.13 -26.30 5.35
N GLN A 35 6.86 -26.27 4.97
CA GLN A 35 5.90 -27.31 5.32
C GLN A 35 6.29 -28.67 4.69
N ARG A 36 6.72 -28.67 3.43
CA ARG A 36 7.17 -29.88 2.74
C ARG A 36 8.38 -30.50 3.42
N GLN A 37 9.32 -29.70 3.93
CA GLN A 37 10.45 -30.22 4.70
C GLN A 37 10.00 -30.98 5.97
N LYS A 38 8.95 -30.50 6.65
CA LYS A 38 8.44 -31.11 7.88
C LYS A 38 7.54 -32.33 7.63
N THR A 39 6.76 -32.30 6.56
CA THR A 39 5.66 -33.26 6.34
C THR A 39 5.88 -34.18 5.14
N GLY A 40 6.85 -33.88 4.28
CA GLY A 40 7.06 -34.54 2.98
C GLY A 40 6.04 -34.18 1.90
N ARG A 41 4.97 -33.43 2.22
CA ARG A 41 3.87 -33.11 1.31
C ARG A 41 3.95 -31.66 0.83
N GLY A 42 3.70 -31.44 -0.45
CA GLY A 42 3.49 -30.10 -1.01
C GLY A 42 2.09 -29.57 -0.70
N LEU A 43 1.82 -28.34 -1.14
CA LEU A 43 0.50 -27.70 -1.05
C LEU A 43 0.16 -26.98 -2.35
N HIS A 44 -1.13 -26.74 -2.58
CA HIS A 44 -1.62 -25.91 -3.67
C HIS A 44 -1.76 -24.47 -3.18
N ILE A 45 -1.27 -23.50 -3.97
CA ILE A 45 -1.32 -22.07 -3.64
C ILE A 45 -2.26 -21.41 -4.63
N ASP A 46 -3.36 -20.85 -4.12
CA ASP A 46 -4.26 -20.00 -4.89
C ASP A 46 -3.95 -18.52 -4.63
N CYS A 47 -3.51 -17.82 -5.67
CA CYS A 47 -3.27 -16.38 -5.63
C CYS A 47 -4.32 -15.65 -6.45
N ASN A 48 -4.93 -14.62 -5.88
CA ASN A 48 -5.95 -13.79 -6.51
C ASN A 48 -5.56 -12.32 -6.39
N LEU A 49 -5.52 -11.62 -7.54
CA LEU A 49 -5.24 -10.18 -7.63
C LEU A 49 -6.18 -9.36 -6.74
N LEU A 50 -7.47 -9.73 -6.67
CA LEU A 50 -8.44 -9.01 -5.84
C LEU A 50 -8.11 -9.15 -4.35
N SER A 51 -7.82 -10.37 -3.88
CA SER A 51 -7.47 -10.62 -2.48
C SER A 51 -6.19 -9.89 -2.09
N SER A 52 -5.18 -9.88 -2.99
CA SER A 52 -3.95 -9.13 -2.77
C SER A 52 -4.20 -7.62 -2.74
N GLN A 53 -5.07 -7.09 -3.61
CA GLN A 53 -5.42 -5.67 -3.60
C GLN A 53 -6.16 -5.26 -2.32
N VAL A 54 -7.08 -6.10 -1.84
CA VAL A 54 -7.82 -5.85 -0.59
C VAL A 54 -6.86 -5.88 0.60
N ALA A 55 -5.91 -6.81 0.63
CA ALA A 55 -4.91 -6.88 1.68
C ALA A 55 -4.04 -5.61 1.73
N CYS A 56 -3.74 -4.99 0.58
CA CYS A 56 -2.98 -3.74 0.51
C CYS A 56 -3.73 -2.50 1.02
N LEU A 57 -5.04 -2.56 1.29
CA LEU A 57 -5.79 -1.40 1.80
C LEU A 57 -5.43 -1.05 3.26
N THR A 58 -4.91 -2.02 4.03
CA THR A 58 -4.41 -1.85 5.40
C THR A 58 -5.27 -0.91 6.27
N HIS A 59 -4.82 0.34 6.48
CA HIS A 59 -5.49 1.33 7.33
C HIS A 59 -6.83 1.80 6.76
N ILE A 60 -6.93 1.93 5.44
CA ILE A 60 -8.17 2.35 4.77
C ILE A 60 -9.28 1.31 5.01
N ALA A 61 -8.93 0.02 4.92
CA ALA A 61 -9.88 -1.05 5.23
C ALA A 61 -10.25 -1.05 6.73
N ALA A 62 -9.28 -0.84 7.62
CA ALA A 62 -9.54 -0.75 9.06
C ALA A 62 -10.47 0.42 9.42
N ASN A 63 -10.28 1.59 8.82
CA ASN A 63 -11.12 2.77 9.04
C ASN A 63 -12.56 2.53 8.60
N PHE A 64 -12.74 1.87 7.45
CA PHE A 64 -14.08 1.49 6.98
C PHE A 64 -14.73 0.44 7.90
N LEU A 65 -14.01 -0.65 8.23
CA LEU A 65 -14.55 -1.76 9.01
C LEU A 65 -14.87 -1.37 10.46
N ASN A 66 -14.06 -0.52 11.09
CA ASN A 66 -14.21 -0.17 12.50
C ASN A 66 -15.08 1.08 12.73
N ALA A 67 -15.04 2.05 11.81
CA ALA A 67 -15.65 3.36 12.01
C ALA A 67 -16.65 3.74 10.89
N GLY A 68 -16.87 2.89 9.90
CA GLY A 68 -17.74 3.18 8.75
C GLY A 68 -17.24 4.33 7.88
N GLN A 69 -15.97 4.71 8.02
CA GLN A 69 -15.40 5.85 7.31
C GLN A 69 -15.00 5.43 5.90
N GLU A 70 -15.67 5.99 4.90
CA GLU A 70 -15.33 5.78 3.51
C GLU A 70 -13.98 6.39 3.14
N ALA A 71 -13.23 5.68 2.31
CA ALA A 71 -11.94 6.13 1.81
C ALA A 71 -12.07 7.44 1.03
N ARG A 72 -11.15 8.38 1.28
CA ARG A 72 -11.07 9.66 0.56
C ARG A 72 -9.71 9.84 -0.08
N ARG A 73 -9.65 10.71 -1.08
CA ARG A 73 -8.38 11.15 -1.68
C ARG A 73 -7.73 12.14 -0.73
N TRP A 74 -6.46 11.91 -0.42
CA TRP A 74 -5.66 12.79 0.44
C TRP A 74 -4.51 13.48 -0.32
N GLY A 75 -4.41 13.29 -1.64
CA GLY A 75 -3.27 13.79 -2.42
C GLY A 75 -1.95 13.15 -1.99
N THR A 76 -0.97 13.99 -1.68
CA THR A 76 0.34 13.59 -1.12
C THR A 76 0.33 13.53 0.41
N ALA A 77 -0.72 14.01 1.08
CA ALA A 77 -0.79 14.02 2.53
C ALA A 77 -1.13 12.62 3.11
N HIS A 78 -0.57 12.33 4.27
CA HIS A 78 -0.97 11.19 5.11
C HIS A 78 -2.21 11.54 5.95
N GLU A 79 -3.14 10.59 6.10
CA GLU A 79 -4.44 10.85 6.77
C GLU A 79 -4.30 11.18 8.27
N SER A 80 -3.27 10.64 8.93
CA SER A 80 -3.13 10.70 10.40
C SER A 80 -1.79 11.27 10.89
N ILE A 81 -0.86 11.59 9.99
CA ILE A 81 0.48 12.10 10.35
C ILE A 81 0.65 13.45 9.66
N VAL A 82 0.82 14.49 10.46
CA VAL A 82 0.98 15.86 9.98
C VAL A 82 2.19 16.51 10.65
N PRO A 83 3.16 17.05 9.89
CA PRO A 83 3.22 17.10 8.42
C PRO A 83 3.88 15.85 7.81
N TYR A 84 3.13 15.10 6.99
CA TYR A 84 3.66 14.09 6.06
C TYR A 84 3.04 14.34 4.68
N GLN A 85 3.66 15.21 3.88
CA GLN A 85 3.16 15.60 2.56
C GLN A 85 4.28 16.12 1.66
N GLY A 86 4.09 15.95 0.35
CA GLY A 86 4.92 16.59 -0.67
C GLY A 86 4.72 18.11 -0.67
N LEU A 87 5.80 18.86 -0.45
CA LEU A 87 5.84 20.32 -0.52
C LEU A 87 6.69 20.77 -1.71
N ALA A 88 6.26 21.81 -2.41
CA ALA A 88 7.06 22.41 -3.46
C ALA A 88 8.25 23.15 -2.83
N GLN A 89 9.47 22.91 -3.32
CA GLN A 89 10.66 23.66 -2.90
C GLN A 89 10.64 25.10 -3.43
N ASP A 90 10.19 25.26 -4.68
CA ASP A 90 9.99 26.54 -5.36
C ASP A 90 8.72 26.40 -6.25
N PRO A 91 7.73 27.32 -6.15
CA PRO A 91 6.52 27.28 -6.95
C PRO A 91 6.75 27.27 -8.47
N SER A 92 7.93 27.70 -8.95
CA SER A 92 8.27 27.83 -10.36
C SER A 92 9.10 26.67 -10.94
N SER A 93 9.71 25.84 -10.09
CA SER A 93 10.67 24.80 -10.50
C SER A 93 10.04 23.45 -10.84
N GLY A 94 8.80 23.21 -10.38
CA GLY A 94 8.17 21.89 -10.43
C GLY A 94 8.85 20.82 -9.57
N SER A 95 9.81 21.19 -8.72
CA SER A 95 10.50 20.28 -7.81
C SER A 95 9.76 20.17 -6.47
N PHE A 96 9.49 18.93 -6.04
CA PHE A 96 8.79 18.62 -4.80
C PHE A 96 9.69 17.79 -3.87
N VAL A 97 9.57 18.03 -2.57
CA VAL A 97 10.21 17.24 -1.52
C VAL A 97 9.12 16.66 -0.62
N ASP A 98 9.18 15.36 -0.38
CA ASP A 98 8.32 14.71 0.61
C ASP A 98 8.91 14.92 2.00
N LEU A 99 8.21 15.66 2.84
CA LEU A 99 8.61 15.92 4.21
C LEU A 99 7.88 14.93 5.11
N GLY A 100 8.57 13.85 5.47
CA GLY A 100 8.12 12.93 6.51
C GLY A 100 8.75 13.27 7.86
N ILE A 101 7.96 13.23 8.94
CA ILE A 101 8.49 13.37 10.29
C ILE A 101 9.38 12.16 10.59
N GLU A 102 10.70 12.35 10.68
CA GLU A 102 11.59 11.42 11.38
C GLU A 102 11.25 11.51 12.87
N LEU A 103 10.49 10.54 13.39
CA LEU A 103 10.44 10.29 14.83
C LEU A 103 11.75 9.61 15.24
N THR A 104 12.82 10.39 15.30
CA THR A 104 14.05 10.02 16.01
C THR A 104 13.71 9.98 17.49
N THR A 105 13.39 8.78 17.97
CA THR A 105 13.31 8.50 19.41
C THR A 105 14.76 8.37 19.91
N PHE A 106 15.18 9.27 20.81
CA PHE A 106 16.36 9.06 21.67
C PHE A 106 15.92 8.40 22.98
#